data_AF-A0A9Q1K1B6-F1
#
_entry.id   AF-A0A9Q1K1B6-F1
#
_cell.length_a   1.000
_cell.length_b   1.000
_cell.length_c   1.000
_cell.angle_alpha   90.00
_cell.angle_beta   90.00
_cell.angle_gamma   90.00
#
_symmetry.space_group_name_H-M   'P 1'
#
loop_
_entity.id
_entity.type
_entity.pdbx_description
1 polymer ?
#
loop_
_entity_poly.entity_id
_entity_poly.type
_entity_poly.pdbx_seq_one_letter_code
_entity_poly.pdbx_strand_id
1 'polypeptide(L)'
;MFHRNIRSHRVDELDEFELMIGSIYKDFGFAYIWSCFHFLSHSRYNSQIWDFSLFKSVLANGKKGGFECGAILILPEEFELAPPDRISPEMKEKIGNLSFQSYHPNKRNITVIGPIPVKKYSKITFTILSSDPTTKKDAYFLKYPIYVGGNRERGQIYPGGSKSNNTVYNSIAVGIVKKIFRKEKGGYKITIVDASNGREVVDIIPPGPELLVLKGESIKLEQPLTSNPNVGGFGQGDAEIVLQDPLRIQGLLFFVTSVILAQIFLGLKRNSLRRFNCPK
;
A
#
# COMPACT_ATOMS: atom_id res chain seq x y z
N MET A 1 -5.02 -5.86 1.57
CA MET A 1 -4.77 -7.30 1.74
C MET A 1 -4.00 -7.84 0.55
N PHE A 2 -2.68 -7.90 0.69
CA PHE A 2 -1.74 -8.42 -0.29
C PHE A 2 -2.09 -9.88 -0.60
N HIS A 3 -2.31 -10.22 -1.87
CA HIS A 3 -2.64 -11.60 -2.22
C HIS A 3 -1.34 -12.41 -2.23
N ARG A 4 -1.25 -13.33 -1.27
CA ARG A 4 -0.15 -14.28 -1.07
C ARG A 4 0.08 -15.13 -2.31
N ASN A 5 1.33 -15.14 -2.78
CA ASN A 5 2.03 -16.34 -3.21
C ASN A 5 3.55 -16.09 -3.19
N ILE A 6 4.09 -15.64 -2.05
CA ILE A 6 5.53 -15.70 -1.80
C ILE A 6 5.81 -17.14 -1.36
N ARG A 7 6.11 -18.02 -2.33
CA ARG A 7 6.45 -19.43 -2.08
C ARG A 7 7.83 -19.52 -1.45
N SER A 8 8.12 -20.63 -0.78
CA SER A 8 9.48 -20.99 -0.33
C SER A 8 10.51 -20.79 -1.45
N HIS A 9 11.48 -19.90 -1.26
CA HIS A 9 12.38 -19.47 -2.33
C HIS A 9 13.64 -20.32 -2.42
N ARG A 10 14.02 -20.66 -3.65
CA ARG A 10 15.34 -21.20 -3.98
C ARG A 10 16.27 -20.04 -4.30
N VAL A 11 17.52 -20.17 -3.87
CA VAL A 11 18.62 -19.29 -4.27
C VAL A 11 18.69 -19.16 -5.80
N ASP A 12 18.97 -17.95 -6.30
CA ASP A 12 19.11 -17.58 -7.72
C ASP A 12 17.83 -17.66 -8.59
N GLU A 13 16.67 -17.93 -8.00
CA GLU A 13 15.38 -17.90 -8.69
C GLU A 13 14.78 -16.47 -8.71
N LEU A 14 14.07 -16.12 -9.78
CA LEU A 14 13.40 -14.82 -9.91
C LEU A 14 11.99 -14.91 -9.36
N ASP A 15 11.61 -13.91 -8.57
CA ASP A 15 10.30 -13.87 -7.95
C ASP A 15 9.48 -12.66 -8.39
N GLU A 16 8.17 -12.89 -8.55
CA GLU A 16 7.18 -11.85 -8.77
C GLU A 16 6.58 -11.42 -7.43
N PHE A 17 6.85 -10.18 -7.01
CA PHE A 17 6.12 -9.54 -5.91
C PHE A 17 5.05 -8.62 -6.48
N GLU A 18 3.78 -8.96 -6.24
CA GLU A 18 2.65 -8.25 -6.79
C GLU A 18 2.02 -7.29 -5.76
N LEU A 19 2.15 -6.00 -6.02
CA LEU A 19 1.47 -4.95 -5.27
C LEU A 19 0.13 -4.60 -5.91
N MET A 20 -0.96 -4.91 -5.23
CA MET A 20 -2.29 -4.39 -5.58
C MET A 20 -2.55 -3.07 -4.85
N ILE A 21 -2.53 -1.95 -5.57
CA ILE A 21 -2.67 -0.59 -5.01
C ILE A 21 -4.02 -0.41 -4.32
N GLY A 22 -5.09 -1.01 -4.86
CA GLY A 22 -6.44 -0.95 -4.25
C GLY A 22 -6.57 -1.72 -2.93
N SER A 23 -5.63 -2.62 -2.61
CA SER A 23 -5.68 -3.45 -1.40
C SER A 23 -5.05 -2.76 -0.18
N ILE A 24 -4.36 -1.63 -0.38
CA ILE A 24 -3.57 -0.91 0.64
C ILE A 24 -4.45 -0.10 1.61
N TYR A 25 -5.75 0.05 1.30
CA TYR A 25 -6.70 0.84 2.08
C TYR A 25 -7.60 0.04 3.02
N LYS A 26 -7.45 -1.29 3.11
CA LYS A 26 -8.38 -2.13 3.89
C LYS A 26 -8.28 -1.92 5.42
N ASP A 27 -7.20 -1.33 5.92
CA ASP A 27 -6.94 -1.28 7.36
C ASP A 27 -7.27 0.08 8.01
N PHE A 28 -7.76 1.06 7.25
CA PHE A 28 -8.22 2.35 7.80
C PHE A 28 -9.65 2.68 7.35
N GLY A 29 -10.62 2.22 8.15
CA GLY A 29 -11.96 2.79 8.23
C GLY A 29 -13.08 1.97 7.58
N PHE A 30 -13.69 1.07 8.35
CA PHE A 30 -15.15 0.86 8.47
C PHE A 30 -15.39 -0.26 9.50
N ALA A 31 -15.05 0.02 10.76
CA ALA A 31 -15.35 -0.85 11.90
C ALA A 31 -16.60 -0.36 12.64
N TYR A 32 -17.68 -0.04 11.94
CA TYR A 32 -19.01 0.13 12.51
C TYR A 32 -20.00 -0.18 11.37
N ILE A 33 -21.02 -1.00 11.65
CA ILE A 33 -22.07 -1.49 10.71
C ILE A 33 -21.69 -2.76 9.94
N TRP A 34 -21.42 -3.88 10.64
CA TRP A 34 -21.89 -5.20 10.17
C TRP A 34 -21.89 -6.29 11.27
N SER A 35 -22.17 -5.95 12.53
CA SER A 35 -22.57 -6.98 13.51
C SER A 35 -24.05 -7.29 13.27
N CYS A 36 -24.35 -8.15 12.31
CA CYS A 36 -25.58 -8.95 12.18
C CYS A 36 -25.57 -9.59 10.80
N PHE A 37 -25.02 -10.80 10.65
CA PHE A 37 -25.72 -11.98 10.11
C PHE A 37 -24.77 -13.19 10.06
N HIS A 38 -25.36 -14.33 10.32
CA HIS A 38 -24.80 -15.65 10.56
C HIS A 38 -23.94 -16.24 9.40
N PHE A 39 -22.86 -16.92 9.80
CA PHE A 39 -22.42 -18.28 9.43
C PHE A 39 -22.81 -18.90 8.07
N LEU A 40 -21.79 -19.53 7.44
CA LEU A 40 -21.77 -20.42 6.26
C LEU A 40 -21.69 -19.75 4.87
N SER A 41 -20.51 -19.89 4.27
CA SER A 41 -20.25 -20.25 2.85
C SER A 41 -19.09 -19.42 2.29
N HIS A 42 -18.02 -20.13 1.89
CA HIS A 42 -17.06 -19.75 0.85
C HIS A 42 -16.96 -18.24 0.54
N SER A 43 -16.24 -17.49 1.38
CA SER A 43 -15.89 -16.11 1.03
C SER A 43 -14.74 -16.13 0.02
N ARG A 44 -15.11 -16.27 -1.26
CA ARG A 44 -14.41 -15.56 -2.34
C ARG A 44 -14.49 -14.08 -1.96
N TYR A 45 -13.49 -13.59 -1.23
CA TYR A 45 -13.28 -12.16 -1.02
C TYR A 45 -12.98 -11.56 -2.38
N ASN A 46 -14.04 -11.20 -3.09
CA ASN A 46 -13.99 -10.37 -4.27
C ASN A 46 -13.12 -9.17 -3.92
N SER A 47 -11.96 -9.09 -4.54
CA SER A 47 -11.18 -7.87 -4.64
C SER A 47 -12.14 -6.82 -5.20
N GLN A 48 -12.68 -5.95 -4.36
CA GLN A 48 -13.34 -4.73 -4.80
C GLN A 48 -12.27 -3.94 -5.56
N ILE A 49 -12.21 -4.18 -6.86
CA ILE A 49 -11.58 -3.30 -7.83
C ILE A 49 -12.39 -2.03 -7.73
N TRP A 50 -11.88 -1.04 -7.00
CA TRP A 50 -12.48 0.28 -6.94
C TRP A 50 -12.67 0.79 -8.36
N ASP A 51 -13.88 1.21 -8.71
CA ASP A 51 -14.16 1.77 -10.03
C ASP A 51 -13.46 3.12 -10.17
N PHE A 52 -12.27 3.07 -10.80
CA PHE A 52 -11.43 4.23 -11.06
C PHE A 52 -12.05 5.24 -12.04
N SER A 53 -13.23 4.96 -12.62
CA SER A 53 -13.94 5.88 -13.51
C SER A 53 -14.81 6.90 -12.75
N LEU A 54 -15.23 6.57 -11.52
CA LEU A 54 -16.21 7.36 -10.76
C LEU A 54 -15.60 8.56 -10.02
N PHE A 55 -14.32 8.50 -9.65
CA PHE A 55 -13.66 9.55 -8.87
C PHE A 55 -12.64 10.32 -9.70
N LYS A 56 -12.53 11.63 -9.46
CA LYS A 56 -11.55 12.52 -10.10
C LYS A 56 -10.87 13.38 -9.04
N SER A 57 -9.55 13.49 -9.10
CA SER A 57 -8.76 14.33 -8.18
C SER A 57 -8.76 15.78 -8.60
N VAL A 58 -8.44 16.69 -7.67
CA VAL A 58 -8.14 18.08 -7.99
C VAL A 58 -6.69 18.20 -8.46
N LEU A 59 -6.51 18.57 -9.73
CA LEU A 59 -5.20 18.87 -10.31
C LEU A 59 -4.65 20.19 -9.77
N ALA A 60 -3.35 20.46 -9.99
CA ALA A 60 -2.72 21.71 -9.54
C ALA A 60 -3.38 22.99 -10.08
N ASN A 61 -4.07 22.90 -11.22
CA ASN A 61 -4.83 24.00 -11.83
C ASN A 61 -6.28 24.13 -11.31
N GLY A 62 -6.71 23.27 -10.38
CA GLY A 62 -8.06 23.23 -9.83
C GLY A 62 -9.10 22.46 -10.65
N LYS A 63 -8.74 21.92 -11.83
CA LYS A 63 -9.64 21.07 -12.62
C LYS A 63 -9.67 19.64 -12.08
N LYS A 64 -10.79 18.94 -12.29
CA LYS A 64 -10.94 17.53 -11.93
C LYS A 64 -10.25 16.64 -12.98
N GLY A 65 -9.30 15.81 -12.57
CA GLY A 65 -8.44 14.97 -13.43
C GLY A 65 -8.30 13.53 -12.96
N GLY A 66 -7.49 12.75 -13.69
CA GLY A 66 -7.18 11.36 -13.33
C GLY A 66 -6.28 11.24 -12.09
N PHE A 67 -6.12 10.01 -11.61
CA PHE A 67 -5.22 9.69 -10.50
C PHE A 67 -3.88 9.17 -11.00
N GLU A 68 -2.84 9.57 -10.29
CA GLU A 68 -1.52 8.97 -10.36
C GLU A 68 -1.27 8.18 -9.07
N CYS A 69 -0.36 7.22 -9.14
CA CYS A 69 0.08 6.44 -8.00
C CYS A 69 1.61 6.30 -8.00
N GLY A 70 2.11 5.97 -6.83
CA GLY A 70 3.49 5.58 -6.61
C GLY A 70 3.55 4.52 -5.53
N ALA A 71 4.69 3.85 -5.46
CA ALA A 71 4.97 2.90 -4.41
C ALA A 71 6.45 2.92 -4.03
N ILE A 72 6.72 2.52 -2.80
CA ILE A 72 8.04 2.24 -2.27
C ILE A 72 8.05 0.80 -1.76
N LEU A 73 9.04 0.03 -2.19
CA LEU A 73 9.30 -1.33 -1.73
C LEU A 73 10.63 -1.33 -1.01
N ILE A 74 10.61 -1.77 0.25
CA ILE A 74 11.78 -1.91 1.10
C ILE A 74 12.01 -3.40 1.28
N LEU A 75 13.07 -3.88 0.64
CA LEU A 75 13.52 -5.25 0.74
C LEU A 75 14.62 -5.39 1.81
N PRO A 76 14.82 -6.60 2.34
CA PRO A 76 16.02 -6.93 3.11
C PRO A 76 17.28 -6.69 2.29
N GLU A 77 18.44 -6.52 2.94
CA GLU A 77 19.70 -6.20 2.24
C GLU A 77 20.17 -7.32 1.30
N GLU A 78 19.71 -8.54 1.55
CA GLU A 78 19.99 -9.73 0.76
C GLU A 78 19.22 -9.75 -0.56
N PHE A 79 18.25 -8.85 -0.76
CA PHE A 79 17.39 -8.82 -1.93
C PHE A 79 17.56 -7.51 -2.72
N GLU A 80 17.57 -7.62 -4.04
CA GLU A 80 17.59 -6.48 -4.94
C GLU A 80 16.64 -6.68 -6.13
N LEU A 81 16.44 -5.62 -6.93
CA LEU A 81 15.67 -5.74 -8.16
C LEU A 81 16.47 -6.59 -9.17
N ALA A 82 15.79 -7.51 -9.83
CA ALA A 82 16.40 -8.36 -10.84
C ALA A 82 16.98 -7.55 -12.01
N PRO A 83 18.22 -7.87 -12.44
CA PRO A 83 18.79 -7.33 -13.67
C PRO A 83 17.92 -7.65 -14.91
N PRO A 84 17.80 -6.74 -15.90
CA PRO A 84 16.91 -6.92 -17.05
C PRO A 84 17.20 -8.14 -17.92
N ASP A 85 18.44 -8.65 -17.90
CA ASP A 85 18.90 -9.84 -18.63
C ASP A 85 18.40 -11.15 -18.02
N ARG A 86 18.04 -11.14 -16.73
CA ARG A 86 17.49 -12.33 -16.05
C ARG A 86 15.98 -12.44 -16.25
N ILE A 87 15.28 -11.33 -16.49
CA ILE A 87 13.82 -11.27 -16.56
C ILE A 87 13.31 -11.99 -17.83
N SER A 88 12.45 -12.99 -17.63
CA SER A 88 11.79 -13.71 -18.73
C SER A 88 10.89 -12.77 -19.56
N PRO A 89 10.66 -13.08 -20.86
CA PRO A 89 9.81 -12.23 -21.70
C PRO A 89 8.37 -12.10 -21.17
N GLU A 90 7.84 -13.17 -20.56
CA GLU A 90 6.52 -13.16 -19.91
C GLU A 90 6.46 -12.18 -18.72
N MET A 91 7.46 -12.20 -17.84
CA MET A 91 7.55 -11.26 -16.71
C MET A 91 7.72 -9.82 -17.19
N LYS A 92 8.49 -9.61 -18.26
CA LYS A 92 8.72 -8.30 -18.84
C LYS A 92 7.43 -7.68 -19.40
N GLU A 93 6.54 -8.49 -19.97
CA GLU A 93 5.23 -8.04 -20.43
C GLU A 93 4.33 -7.59 -19.27
N LYS A 94 4.33 -8.35 -18.16
CA LYS A 94 3.57 -8.00 -16.93
C LYS A 94 4.05 -6.69 -16.29
N ILE A 95 5.37 -6.47 -16.24
CA ILE A 95 5.96 -5.21 -15.76
C ILE A 95 5.57 -4.06 -16.70
N GLY A 96 5.58 -4.32 -18.01
CA GLY A 96 5.38 -3.30 -19.04
C GLY A 96 6.48 -2.23 -18.99
N ASN A 97 6.15 -1.00 -19.39
CA ASN A 97 7.12 0.10 -19.46
C ASN A 97 7.30 0.84 -18.13
N LEU A 98 7.33 0.10 -17.02
CA LEU A 98 7.56 0.67 -15.69
C LEU A 98 9.06 0.88 -15.46
N SER A 99 9.41 2.04 -14.89
CA SER A 99 10.79 2.38 -14.55
C SER A 99 10.94 2.40 -13.03
N PHE A 100 11.79 1.52 -12.53
CA PHE A 100 12.11 1.39 -11.11
C PHE A 100 13.38 2.20 -10.81
N GLN A 101 13.37 2.93 -9.70
CA GLN A 101 14.52 3.72 -9.25
C GLN A 101 14.94 3.28 -7.86
N SER A 102 16.24 3.19 -7.62
CA SER A 102 16.74 3.01 -6.26
C SER A 102 16.54 4.29 -5.45
N TYR A 103 16.09 4.16 -4.21
CA TYR A 103 15.90 5.30 -3.31
C TYR A 103 17.20 6.07 -3.07
N HIS A 104 18.33 5.36 -3.07
CA HIS A 104 19.65 5.93 -2.92
C HIS A 104 20.67 5.09 -3.71
N PRO A 105 21.74 5.69 -4.30
CA PRO A 105 22.74 4.94 -5.07
C PRO A 105 23.38 3.76 -4.31
N ASN A 106 23.55 3.92 -2.99
CA ASN A 106 24.14 2.90 -2.11
C ASN A 106 23.11 1.92 -1.51
N LYS A 107 21.81 2.12 -1.74
CA LYS A 107 20.74 1.27 -1.19
C LYS A 107 19.89 0.69 -2.32
N ARG A 108 20.36 -0.42 -2.88
CA ARG A 108 19.70 -1.12 -4.01
C ARG A 108 18.46 -1.91 -3.60
N ASN A 109 18.37 -2.28 -2.32
CA ASN A 109 17.24 -3.00 -1.73
C ASN A 109 15.98 -2.12 -1.54
N ILE A 110 16.11 -0.79 -1.62
CA ILE A 110 14.97 0.13 -1.53
C ILE A 110 14.64 0.67 -2.92
N THR A 111 13.47 0.30 -3.42
CA THR A 111 13.00 0.66 -4.75
C THR A 111 11.80 1.59 -4.67
N VAL A 112 11.83 2.67 -5.44
CA VAL A 112 10.73 3.63 -5.60
C VAL A 112 10.24 3.58 -7.03
N ILE A 113 8.92 3.73 -7.18
CA ILE A 113 8.25 3.78 -8.47
C ILE A 113 7.17 4.86 -8.46
N GLY A 114 7.07 5.63 -9.53
CA GLY A 114 6.07 6.70 -9.67
C GLY A 114 6.65 8.01 -10.23
N PRO A 115 5.78 8.96 -10.62
CA PRO A 115 4.32 8.85 -10.69
C PRO A 115 3.86 8.04 -11.92
N ILE A 116 2.80 7.22 -11.75
CA ILE A 116 2.26 6.35 -12.80
C ILE A 116 0.73 6.51 -12.90
N PRO A 117 0.14 6.51 -14.12
CA PRO A 117 -1.31 6.56 -14.28
C PRO A 117 -2.01 5.30 -13.74
N VAL A 118 -2.85 5.49 -12.72
CA VAL A 118 -3.60 4.40 -12.04
C VAL A 118 -4.49 3.61 -13.00
N LYS A 119 -5.05 4.27 -14.01
CA LYS A 119 -5.92 3.63 -15.02
C LYS A 119 -5.22 2.50 -15.77
N LYS A 120 -3.91 2.63 -15.99
CA LYS A 120 -3.11 1.64 -16.71
C LYS A 120 -2.47 0.64 -15.76
N TYR A 121 -2.10 1.09 -14.56
CA TYR A 121 -1.37 0.28 -13.58
C TYR A 121 -2.09 0.29 -12.23
N SER A 122 -3.12 -0.56 -12.13
CA SER A 122 -3.79 -0.85 -10.85
C SER A 122 -2.98 -1.82 -9.97
N LYS A 123 -2.06 -2.55 -10.61
CA LYS A 123 -1.19 -3.56 -10.02
C LYS A 123 0.23 -3.32 -10.54
N ILE A 124 1.20 -3.38 -9.62
CA ILE A 124 2.62 -3.23 -9.93
C ILE A 124 3.31 -4.54 -9.55
N THR A 125 4.01 -5.13 -10.51
CA THR A 125 4.80 -6.35 -10.28
C THR A 125 6.27 -5.98 -10.19
N PHE A 126 6.91 -6.35 -9.08
CA PHE A 126 8.34 -6.19 -8.86
C PHE A 126 9.02 -7.54 -9.08
N THR A 127 10.08 -7.56 -9.88
CA THR A 127 10.94 -8.74 -10.05
C THR A 127 12.11 -8.64 -9.09
N ILE A 128 12.09 -9.45 -8.04
CA ILE A 128 13.14 -9.45 -7.01
C ILE A 128 14.10 -10.63 -7.22
N LEU A 129 15.36 -10.41 -6.87
CA LEU A 129 16.42 -11.41 -6.89
C LEU A 129 17.00 -11.52 -5.48
N SER A 130 17.09 -12.75 -4.98
CA SER A 130 17.74 -13.05 -3.71
C SER A 130 19.24 -13.26 -3.88
N SER A 131 20.01 -12.86 -2.87
CA SER A 131 21.43 -13.19 -2.78
C SER A 131 21.63 -14.62 -2.32
N ASP A 132 22.69 -15.27 -2.81
CA ASP A 132 23.08 -16.61 -2.40
C ASP A 132 23.91 -16.59 -1.09
N PRO A 133 23.41 -17.18 0.02
CA PRO A 133 24.16 -17.33 1.28
C PRO A 133 25.45 -18.14 1.15
N THR A 134 25.61 -18.97 0.12
CA THR A 134 26.83 -19.73 -0.11
C THR A 134 27.97 -18.86 -0.65
N THR A 135 27.63 -17.78 -1.37
CA THR A 135 28.61 -16.85 -1.95
C THR A 135 28.78 -15.59 -1.10
N LYS A 136 27.71 -15.09 -0.48
CA LYS A 136 27.74 -13.93 0.42
C LYS A 136 27.62 -14.36 1.87
N LYS A 137 28.69 -14.14 2.65
CA LYS A 137 28.77 -14.53 4.08
C LYS A 137 27.79 -13.81 5.00
N ASP A 138 27.31 -12.64 4.59
CA ASP A 138 26.38 -11.83 5.38
C ASP A 138 24.91 -12.19 5.11
N ALA A 139 24.64 -13.07 4.14
CA ALA A 139 23.30 -13.55 3.85
C ALA A 139 23.02 -14.88 4.56
N TYR A 140 21.82 -15.02 5.12
CA TYR A 140 21.43 -16.20 5.90
C TYR A 140 20.09 -16.79 5.42
N PHE A 141 19.90 -18.10 5.59
CA PHE A 141 18.62 -18.76 5.35
C PHE A 141 17.65 -18.51 6.51
N LEU A 142 16.96 -17.39 6.45
CA LEU A 142 16.04 -16.89 7.46
C LEU A 142 14.73 -16.41 6.84
N LYS A 143 13.81 -16.04 7.73
CA LYS A 143 12.59 -15.32 7.40
C LYS A 143 12.85 -13.83 7.53
N TYR A 144 12.64 -13.09 6.46
CA TYR A 144 12.88 -11.66 6.39
C TYR A 144 11.59 -10.87 6.19
N PRO A 145 11.49 -9.65 6.77
CA PRO A 145 10.37 -8.76 6.52
C PRO A 145 10.53 -8.00 5.19
N ILE A 146 9.43 -7.76 4.50
CA ILE A 146 9.30 -6.86 3.36
C ILE A 146 8.33 -5.77 3.76
N TYR A 147 8.72 -4.51 3.59
CA TYR A 147 7.82 -3.39 3.84
C TYR A 147 7.46 -2.70 2.53
N VAL A 148 6.21 -2.28 2.45
CA VAL A 148 5.71 -1.64 1.25
C VAL A 148 4.81 -0.47 1.59
N GLY A 149 5.00 0.63 0.88
CA GLY A 149 4.17 1.82 0.98
C GLY A 149 3.62 2.15 -0.40
N GLY A 150 2.35 2.50 -0.48
CA GLY A 150 1.72 2.92 -1.73
C GLY A 150 0.93 4.19 -1.53
N ASN A 151 1.11 5.16 -2.42
CA ASN A 151 0.27 6.36 -2.47
C ASN A 151 -0.58 6.36 -3.73
N ARG A 152 -1.80 6.86 -3.58
CA ARG A 152 -2.65 7.29 -4.69
C ARG A 152 -2.93 8.76 -4.52
N GLU A 153 -2.85 9.50 -5.62
CA GLU A 153 -3.07 10.94 -5.70
C GLU A 153 -1.92 11.79 -5.13
N ARG A 154 -2.10 13.10 -5.28
CA ARG A 154 -1.24 14.17 -4.81
C ARG A 154 -1.34 14.36 -3.29
N GLY A 155 -0.21 14.73 -2.69
CA GLY A 155 -0.13 15.07 -1.28
C GLY A 155 -0.75 16.42 -0.91
N GLN A 156 -0.90 16.62 0.40
CA GLN A 156 -1.55 17.78 1.00
C GLN A 156 -0.55 18.91 1.32
N ILE A 157 0.75 18.58 1.42
CA ILE A 157 1.82 19.48 1.88
C ILE A 157 3.00 19.36 0.92
N TYR A 158 3.61 20.49 0.56
CA TYR A 158 4.84 20.54 -0.21
C TYR A 158 6.08 20.41 0.70
N PRO A 159 7.26 20.01 0.17
CA PRO A 159 8.48 19.92 0.97
C PRO A 159 8.86 21.20 1.73
N GLY A 160 8.47 22.38 1.24
CA GLY A 160 8.65 23.66 1.93
C GLY A 160 7.64 23.95 3.06
N GLY A 161 6.76 23.01 3.39
CA GLY A 161 5.73 23.16 4.43
C GLY A 161 4.44 23.86 3.99
N SER A 162 4.37 24.39 2.77
CA SER A 162 3.16 25.02 2.26
C SER A 162 2.07 24.01 1.92
N LYS A 163 0.81 24.39 2.17
CA LYS A 163 -0.37 23.59 1.83
C LYS A 163 -0.57 23.52 0.31
N SER A 164 -1.00 22.36 -0.19
CA SER A 164 -1.42 22.18 -1.58
C SER A 164 -2.89 22.60 -1.76
N ASN A 165 -3.39 22.56 -3.00
CA ASN A 165 -4.81 22.74 -3.27
C ASN A 165 -5.64 21.45 -3.08
N ASN A 166 -5.03 20.37 -2.57
CA ASN A 166 -5.69 19.11 -2.26
C ASN A 166 -5.87 18.91 -0.74
N THR A 167 -6.18 19.99 -0.02
CA THR A 167 -6.37 19.98 1.44
C THR A 167 -7.43 20.98 1.86
N VAL A 168 -7.83 20.91 3.13
CA VAL A 168 -8.79 21.82 3.74
C VAL A 168 -8.10 23.12 4.16
N TYR A 169 -8.74 24.24 3.85
CA TYR A 169 -8.32 25.56 4.29
C TYR A 169 -9.18 25.99 5.48
N ASN A 170 -8.53 26.24 6.61
CA ASN A 170 -9.15 26.69 7.84
C ASN A 170 -9.05 28.20 7.99
N SER A 171 -9.93 28.79 8.80
CA SER A 171 -9.90 30.21 9.10
C SER A 171 -8.76 30.59 10.05
N ILE A 172 -8.06 31.67 9.70
CA ILE A 172 -6.94 32.21 10.49
C ILE A 172 -7.44 33.04 11.70
N ALA A 173 -8.67 33.54 11.65
CA ALA A 173 -9.20 34.47 12.66
C ALA A 173 -10.67 34.18 13.00
N VAL A 174 -11.06 34.57 14.22
CA VAL A 174 -12.48 34.60 14.61
C VAL A 174 -13.11 35.86 14.04
N GLY A 175 -14.33 35.77 13.50
CA GLY A 175 -15.01 36.96 12.99
C GLY A 175 -16.20 36.68 12.10
N ILE A 176 -16.64 37.72 11.39
CA ILE A 176 -17.75 37.66 10.43
C ILE A 176 -17.19 37.80 9.01
N VAL A 177 -17.68 36.99 8.07
CA VAL A 177 -17.27 37.06 6.65
C VAL A 177 -17.84 38.33 6.01
N LYS A 178 -16.99 39.32 5.75
CA LYS A 178 -17.38 40.58 5.12
C LYS A 178 -17.52 40.45 3.61
N LYS A 179 -16.53 39.83 2.95
CA LYS A 179 -16.48 39.72 1.48
C LYS A 179 -15.79 38.44 1.04
N ILE A 180 -16.37 37.80 0.03
CA ILE A 180 -15.78 36.68 -0.69
C ILE A 180 -15.53 37.15 -2.12
N PHE A 181 -14.27 37.18 -2.56
CA PHE A 181 -13.88 37.53 -3.92
C PHE A 181 -13.35 36.29 -4.64
N ARG A 182 -13.97 35.94 -5.76
CA ARG A 182 -13.53 34.83 -6.62
C ARG A 182 -12.49 35.33 -7.61
N LYS A 183 -11.33 34.67 -7.67
CA LYS A 183 -10.26 35.03 -8.62
C LYS A 183 -10.55 34.48 -10.01
N GLU A 184 -10.05 35.13 -11.05
CA GLU A 184 -10.23 34.74 -12.46
C GLU A 184 -9.68 33.35 -12.77
N LYS A 185 -8.50 33.00 -12.22
CA LYS A 185 -7.88 31.67 -12.35
C LYS A 185 -8.46 30.61 -11.40
N GLY A 186 -9.60 30.92 -10.76
CA GLY A 186 -10.19 30.12 -9.69
C GLY A 186 -9.55 30.39 -8.31
N GLY A 187 -10.22 29.91 -7.27
CA GLY A 187 -9.88 30.19 -5.87
C GLY A 187 -10.58 31.41 -5.31
N TYR A 188 -10.36 31.66 -4.01
CA TYR A 188 -11.11 32.64 -3.24
C TYR A 188 -10.17 33.54 -2.43
N LYS A 189 -10.59 34.79 -2.24
CA LYS A 189 -10.02 35.72 -1.27
C LYS A 189 -11.15 36.10 -0.31
N ILE A 190 -11.03 35.70 0.94
CA ILE A 190 -12.05 35.89 1.96
C ILE A 190 -11.54 36.95 2.92
N THR A 191 -12.36 37.98 3.17
CA THR A 191 -12.07 39.03 4.15
C THR A 191 -12.94 38.78 5.36
N ILE A 192 -12.31 38.49 6.49
CA ILE A 192 -12.93 38.24 7.78
C ILE A 192 -12.68 39.45 8.66
N VAL A 193 -13.74 40.01 9.23
CA VAL A 193 -13.64 41.11 10.20
C VAL A 193 -13.77 40.50 11.59
N ASP A 194 -12.76 40.71 12.41
CA ASP A 194 -12.81 40.31 13.81
C ASP A 194 -13.86 41.16 14.55
N ALA A 195 -14.78 40.48 15.23
CA ALA A 195 -15.90 41.10 15.93
C ALA A 195 -15.45 41.94 17.15
N SER A 196 -14.24 41.69 17.68
CA SER A 196 -13.75 42.31 18.91
C SER A 196 -12.94 43.60 18.68
N ASN A 197 -12.18 43.66 17.59
CA ASN A 197 -11.20 44.73 17.33
C ASN A 197 -11.34 45.37 15.95
N GLY A 198 -12.29 44.91 15.12
CA GLY A 198 -12.57 45.45 13.79
C GLY A 198 -11.45 45.24 12.77
N ARG A 199 -10.41 44.44 13.09
CA ARG A 199 -9.30 44.17 12.18
C ARG A 199 -9.77 43.24 11.06
N GLU A 200 -9.30 43.53 9.85
CA GLU A 200 -9.57 42.71 8.67
C GLU A 200 -8.42 41.73 8.44
N VAL A 201 -8.74 40.44 8.42
CA VAL A 201 -7.83 39.36 8.06
C VAL A 201 -8.25 38.79 6.71
N VAL A 202 -7.26 38.48 5.87
CA VAL A 202 -7.48 38.03 4.50
C VAL A 202 -6.99 36.60 4.34
N ASP A 203 -7.93 35.69 4.12
CA ASP A 203 -7.64 34.28 3.84
C ASP A 203 -7.62 34.05 2.33
N ILE A 204 -6.56 33.43 1.84
CA ILE A 204 -6.35 33.14 0.42
C ILE A 204 -6.46 31.64 0.19
N ILE A 205 -7.42 31.23 -0.63
CA ILE A 205 -7.68 29.83 -0.97
C ILE A 205 -7.36 29.61 -2.45
N PRO A 206 -6.52 28.61 -2.81
CA PRO A 206 -6.20 28.29 -4.19
C PRO A 206 -7.39 27.64 -4.92
N PRO A 207 -7.33 27.50 -6.26
CA PRO A 207 -8.36 26.80 -7.01
C PRO A 207 -8.40 25.31 -6.67
N GLY A 208 -9.60 24.77 -6.45
CA GLY A 208 -9.80 23.35 -6.21
C GLY A 208 -10.84 23.05 -5.13
N PRO A 209 -10.57 23.39 -3.85
CA PRO A 209 -11.51 23.18 -2.75
C PRO A 209 -12.79 24.00 -2.95
N GLU A 210 -13.94 23.39 -2.65
CA GLU A 210 -15.24 24.05 -2.72
C GLU A 210 -15.50 24.80 -1.41
N LEU A 211 -16.05 26.02 -1.49
CA LEU A 211 -16.28 26.87 -0.32
C LEU A 211 -17.56 26.42 0.43
N LEU A 212 -17.49 26.33 1.76
CA LEU A 212 -18.63 25.96 2.62
C LEU A 212 -19.30 27.19 3.26
N VAL A 213 -18.55 28.27 3.45
CA VAL A 213 -19.02 29.46 4.18
C VAL A 213 -19.66 30.49 3.26
N LEU A 214 -20.64 31.23 3.81
CA LEU A 214 -21.34 32.30 3.11
C LEU A 214 -20.97 33.68 3.66
N LYS A 215 -21.29 34.73 2.88
CA LYS A 215 -21.11 36.11 3.32
C LYS A 215 -22.04 36.41 4.49
N GLY A 216 -21.51 37.03 5.55
CA GLY A 216 -22.25 37.37 6.78
C GLY A 216 -22.25 36.28 7.85
N GLU A 217 -21.64 35.12 7.59
CA GLU A 217 -21.53 34.04 8.56
C GLU A 217 -20.47 34.33 9.63
N SER A 218 -20.75 33.93 10.87
CA SER A 218 -19.79 33.99 11.98
C SER A 218 -18.90 32.74 11.99
N ILE A 219 -17.58 32.94 11.98
CA ILE A 219 -16.58 31.88 11.88
C ILE A 219 -15.71 31.87 13.15
N LYS A 220 -15.39 30.66 13.62
CA LYS A 220 -14.45 30.42 14.71
C LYS A 220 -13.02 30.19 14.19
N LEU A 221 -12.04 30.38 15.06
CA LEU A 221 -10.64 30.07 14.77
C LEU A 221 -10.51 28.60 14.36
N GLU A 222 -9.72 28.33 13.31
CA GLU A 222 -9.49 26.99 12.75
C GLU A 222 -10.74 26.29 12.19
N GLN A 223 -11.87 26.98 12.05
CA GLN A 223 -13.05 26.43 11.39
C GLN A 223 -12.76 26.20 9.90
N PRO A 224 -13.14 25.04 9.32
CA PRO A 224 -12.93 24.77 7.90
C PRO A 224 -13.77 25.71 7.02
N LEU A 225 -13.10 26.42 6.12
CA LEU A 225 -13.72 27.29 5.12
C LEU A 225 -14.14 26.52 3.88
N THR A 226 -13.48 25.39 3.61
CA THR A 226 -13.65 24.59 2.39
C THR A 226 -13.98 23.13 2.70
N SER A 227 -14.60 22.45 1.73
CA SER A 227 -14.70 20.99 1.73
C SER A 227 -13.31 20.35 1.57
N ASN A 228 -13.21 19.06 1.89
CA ASN A 228 -11.99 18.29 1.67
C ASN A 228 -11.99 17.73 0.24
N PRO A 229 -11.14 18.23 -0.68
CA PRO A 229 -11.08 17.72 -2.05
C PRO A 229 -10.33 16.38 -2.18
N ASN A 230 -9.60 15.96 -1.13
CA ASN A 230 -8.75 14.78 -1.20
C ASN A 230 -9.59 13.50 -1.23
N VAL A 231 -9.39 12.70 -2.28
CA VAL A 231 -10.01 11.37 -2.43
C VAL A 231 -8.95 10.27 -2.53
N GLY A 232 -7.71 10.60 -2.17
CA GLY A 232 -6.54 9.75 -2.27
C GLY A 232 -6.11 9.24 -0.91
N GLY A 233 -4.84 8.86 -0.82
CA GLY A 233 -4.24 8.52 0.46
C GLY A 233 -2.95 7.74 0.31
N PHE A 234 -2.40 7.39 1.46
CA PHE A 234 -1.23 6.56 1.58
C PHE A 234 -1.58 5.39 2.49
N GLY A 235 -1.11 4.20 2.14
CA GLY A 235 -1.16 3.09 3.07
C GLY A 235 0.09 2.26 2.98
N GLN A 236 0.22 1.42 4.00
CA GLN A 236 1.40 0.61 4.26
C GLN A 236 1.00 -0.84 4.36
N GLY A 237 1.97 -1.70 4.12
CA GLY A 237 1.83 -3.12 4.31
C GLY A 237 3.16 -3.74 4.65
N ASP A 238 3.08 -4.84 5.36
CA ASP A 238 4.17 -5.74 5.65
C ASP A 238 3.87 -7.12 5.04
N ALA A 239 4.94 -7.75 4.61
CA ALA A 239 4.96 -9.13 4.18
C ALA A 239 6.22 -9.79 4.71
N GLU A 240 6.30 -11.11 4.61
CA GLU A 240 7.48 -11.84 5.01
C GLU A 240 7.87 -12.78 3.89
N ILE A 241 9.17 -12.94 3.69
CA ILE A 241 9.78 -13.81 2.70
C ILE A 241 10.71 -14.79 3.41
N VAL A 242 10.62 -16.07 3.07
CA VAL A 242 11.50 -17.10 3.64
C VAL A 242 12.53 -17.48 2.58
N LEU A 243 13.79 -17.14 2.84
CA LEU A 243 14.91 -17.61 2.03
C LEU A 243 15.24 -19.04 2.45
N GLN A 244 14.96 -20.01 1.59
CA GLN A 244 15.00 -21.42 1.95
C GLN A 244 16.16 -22.15 1.27
N ASP A 245 16.80 -23.02 2.05
CA ASP A 245 17.78 -23.96 1.53
C ASP A 245 17.07 -25.24 1.06
N PRO A 246 17.20 -25.65 -0.21
CA PRO A 246 16.64 -26.90 -0.73
C PRO A 246 17.04 -28.14 0.09
N LEU A 247 18.25 -28.17 0.67
CA LEU A 247 18.72 -29.29 1.48
C LEU A 247 17.90 -29.46 2.77
N ARG A 248 17.45 -28.35 3.38
CA ARG A 248 16.56 -28.39 4.55
C ARG A 248 15.22 -29.05 4.23
N ILE A 249 14.68 -28.79 3.03
CA ILE A 249 13.43 -29.43 2.57
C ILE A 249 13.66 -30.92 2.30
N GLN A 250 14.75 -31.28 1.64
CA GLN A 250 15.07 -32.69 1.37
C GLN A 250 15.25 -33.50 2.66
N GLY A 251 15.97 -32.95 3.64
CA GLY A 251 16.13 -33.56 4.97
C GLY A 251 14.79 -33.72 5.69
N LEU A 252 13.91 -32.70 5.63
CA LEU A 252 12.57 -32.77 6.20
C LEU A 252 11.73 -33.87 5.54
N LEU A 253 11.76 -34.01 4.21
CA LEU A 253 11.02 -35.06 3.50
C LEU A 253 11.48 -36.46 3.91
N PHE A 254 12.80 -36.67 4.03
CA PHE A 254 13.35 -37.93 4.51
C PHE A 254 12.91 -38.23 5.95
N PHE A 255 12.98 -37.24 6.84
CA PHE A 255 12.53 -37.37 8.23
C PHE A 255 11.04 -37.73 8.30
N VAL A 256 10.17 -37.02 7.60
CA VAL A 256 8.72 -37.31 7.58
C VAL A 256 8.46 -38.72 7.05
N THR A 257 9.15 -39.14 6.01
CA THR A 257 9.03 -40.51 5.48
C THR A 257 9.45 -41.55 6.51
N SER A 258 10.56 -41.32 7.23
CA SER A 258 11.02 -42.22 8.28
C SER A 258 10.04 -42.34 9.44
N VAL A 259 9.40 -41.23 9.84
CA VAL A 259 8.37 -41.21 10.90
C VAL A 259 7.13 -41.98 10.46
N ILE A 260 6.67 -41.80 9.22
CA ILE A 260 5.54 -42.55 8.66
C ILE A 260 5.85 -44.05 8.65
N LEU A 261 7.04 -44.45 8.20
CA LEU A 261 7.46 -45.86 8.22
C LEU A 261 7.48 -46.41 9.65
N ALA A 262 8.04 -45.68 10.62
CA ALA A 262 8.04 -46.09 12.02
C ALA A 262 6.62 -46.24 12.59
N GLN A 263 5.72 -45.31 12.28
CA GLN A 263 4.30 -45.38 12.68
C GLN A 263 3.61 -46.62 12.09
N ILE A 264 3.85 -46.95 10.82
CA ILE A 264 3.34 -48.16 10.18
C ILE A 264 3.86 -49.41 10.91
N PHE A 265 5.18 -49.50 11.15
CA PHE A 265 5.77 -50.65 11.84
C PHE A 265 5.24 -50.80 13.27
N LEU A 266 5.11 -49.72 14.03
CA LEU A 266 4.52 -49.75 15.37
C LEU A 266 3.06 -50.20 15.34
N GLY A 267 2.27 -49.74 14.36
CA GLY A 267 0.89 -50.18 14.16
C GLY A 267 0.79 -51.68 13.84
N LEU A 268 1.62 -52.16 12.92
CA LEU A 268 1.71 -53.59 12.57
C LEU A 268 2.15 -54.43 13.78
N LYS A 269 3.16 -53.99 14.53
CA LYS A 269 3.65 -54.68 15.72
C LYS A 269 2.57 -54.76 16.81
N ARG A 270 1.82 -53.68 17.03
CA ARG A 270 0.68 -53.66 17.97
C ARG A 270 -0.41 -54.65 17.56
N ASN A 271 -0.76 -54.70 16.27
CA ASN A 271 -1.75 -55.64 15.75
C ASN A 271 -1.28 -57.10 15.89
N SER A 272 0.00 -57.37 15.63
CA SER A 272 0.60 -58.69 15.85
C SER A 272 0.51 -59.13 17.31
N LEU A 273 0.91 -58.27 18.27
CA LEU A 273 0.85 -58.58 19.70
C LEU A 273 -0.58 -58.84 20.20
N ARG A 274 -1.58 -58.07 19.71
CA ARG A 274 -3.00 -58.31 20.05
C ARG A 274 -3.47 -59.70 19.61
N ARG A 275 -3.05 -60.16 18.43
CA ARG A 275 -3.41 -61.51 17.94
C ARG A 275 -2.82 -62.61 18.82
N PHE A 276 -1.63 -62.42 19.36
CA PHE A 276 -1.01 -63.38 20.29
C PHE A 276 -1.66 -63.37 21.69
N ASN A 277 -2.08 -62.21 22.18
CA ASN A 277 -2.57 -62.05 23.56
C ASN A 277 -4.09 -62.17 23.72
N CYS A 278 -4.88 -62.29 22.64
CA CYS A 278 -6.30 -62.62 22.75
C CYS A 278 -6.46 -64.15 22.89
N PRO A 279 -7.05 -64.65 23.98
CA PRO A 279 -7.46 -66.05 24.05
C PRO A 279 -8.55 -66.32 22.99
N LYS A 280 -8.49 -67.51 22.37
CA LYS A 280 -9.52 -68.00 21.46
C LYS A 280 -10.85 -68.23 22.17
#